data_AF-A0A6V1QEA3-F1
#
_entry.id   AF-A0A6V1QEA3-F1
#
_cell.length_a   1.000
_cell.length_b   1.000
_cell.length_c   1.000
_cell.angle_alpha   90.00
_cell.angle_beta   90.00
_cell.angle_gamma   90.00
#
_symmetry.space_group_name_H-M   'P 1'
#
loop_
_entity.id
_entity.type
_entity.pdbx_description
1 polymer ?
#
loop_
_entity_poly.entity_id
_entity_poly.type
_entity_poly.pdbx_seq_one_letter_code
_entity_poly.pdbx_strand_id
1 'polypeptide(L)'
;MCHYPSKHQTKFVSAPPTDRGDGGARHAQVDESGKFTYQPHPKVDRAAFDGGRALAMKDPAKGFPLERALGLLRWSAAGAMGGGAGLKVPLSINCWPEEEGRGAMAVSIEYSLERPDMRLHDVVVTVPLGTAEQPTIQDVDGNVRHDAREGTLSWLVDLIDSSNRTGSLEFTVPCRDPDAFFPITVAFTSSDLYCNCEVLQITTVEGDTPVQFGLTKQLATDEYQVA
;
A
#
# COMPACT_ATOMS: atom_id res chain seq x y z
N MET A 1 13.74 -14.77 3.12
CA MET A 1 12.74 -14.73 4.21
C MET A 1 12.39 -13.26 4.40
N CYS A 2 11.31 -12.77 3.79
CA CYS A 2 11.02 -11.33 3.67
C CYS A 2 10.94 -10.66 5.05
N HIS A 3 11.81 -9.68 5.31
CA HIS A 3 11.71 -8.82 6.48
C HIS A 3 11.03 -7.51 6.07
N TYR A 4 9.88 -7.21 6.68
CA TYR A 4 9.00 -6.12 6.24
C TYR A 4 8.63 -5.20 7.40
N PRO A 5 9.12 -3.96 7.42
CA PRO A 5 8.62 -2.92 8.31
C PRO A 5 7.72 -1.95 7.51
N SER A 6 6.41 -2.16 7.43
CA SER A 6 5.53 -1.12 6.87
C SER A 6 4.83 -0.29 7.93
N LYS A 7 4.92 1.02 7.73
CA LYS A 7 3.93 1.97 8.21
C LYS A 7 2.93 2.21 7.08
N HIS A 8 1.84 1.45 7.04
CA HIS A 8 0.76 1.76 6.10
C HIS A 8 0.00 3.00 6.59
N GLN A 9 0.04 4.08 5.80
CA GLN A 9 -0.75 5.28 6.07
C GLN A 9 -1.88 5.39 5.04
N THR A 10 -3.07 4.88 5.38
CA THR A 10 -4.28 5.24 4.63
C THR A 10 -4.65 6.68 4.97
N LYS A 11 -4.59 7.57 3.98
CA LYS A 11 -5.06 8.95 4.11
C LYS A 11 -6.54 9.01 3.71
N PHE A 12 -7.40 9.26 4.70
CA PHE A 12 -8.77 9.68 4.44
C PHE A 12 -8.76 11.18 4.13
N VAL A 13 -8.97 11.54 2.86
CA VAL A 13 -9.23 12.93 2.48
C VAL A 13 -10.73 13.08 2.30
N SER A 14 -11.40 13.66 3.29
CA SER A 14 -12.74 14.19 3.07
C SER A 14 -12.60 15.56 2.40
N ALA A 15 -13.32 15.78 1.30
CA ALA A 15 -13.56 17.15 0.86
C ALA A 15 -14.29 17.92 1.99
N PRO A 16 -13.98 19.21 2.22
CA PRO A 16 -14.74 20.02 3.17
C PRO A 16 -16.21 20.10 2.70
N PRO A 17 -17.18 20.17 3.62
CA PRO A 17 -18.55 20.50 3.26
C PRO A 17 -18.54 21.85 2.54
N THR A 18 -19.37 21.97 1.49
CA THR A 18 -19.45 23.17 0.65
C THR A 18 -20.13 24.36 1.33
N ASP A 19 -20.65 24.19 2.56
CA ASP A 19 -21.38 25.25 3.24
C ASP A 19 -20.87 25.53 4.66
N ARG A 20 -20.88 26.81 5.03
CA ARG A 20 -20.26 27.34 6.25
C ARG A 20 -21.02 26.87 7.49
N GLY A 21 -20.30 26.25 8.43
CA GLY A 21 -20.71 26.21 9.84
C GLY A 21 -21.04 24.83 10.43
N ASP A 22 -21.16 23.77 9.62
CA ASP A 22 -21.63 22.50 10.16
C ASP A 22 -20.47 21.57 10.58
N GLY A 23 -20.32 21.37 11.90
CA GLY A 23 -19.30 20.51 12.52
C GLY A 23 -19.55 19.01 12.34
N GLY A 24 -20.12 18.61 11.20
CA GLY A 24 -20.90 17.40 11.04
C GLY A 24 -20.23 16.09 11.46
N ALA A 25 -20.96 15.24 12.19
CA ALA A 25 -20.48 13.93 12.63
C ALA A 25 -20.30 12.99 11.42
N ARG A 26 -19.18 12.24 11.42
CA ARG A 26 -18.89 11.26 10.35
C ARG A 26 -19.01 9.87 10.91
N HIS A 27 -19.97 9.10 10.43
CA HIS A 27 -20.15 7.71 10.82
C HIS A 27 -19.21 6.86 9.98
N ALA A 28 -18.20 6.30 10.65
CA ALA A 28 -17.26 5.40 10.02
C ALA A 28 -17.67 3.94 10.28
N GLN A 29 -17.57 3.10 9.28
CA GLN A 29 -17.39 1.67 9.48
C GLN A 29 -15.91 1.39 9.65
N VAL A 30 -15.57 0.54 10.62
CA VAL A 30 -14.21 0.03 10.80
C VAL A 30 -14.21 -1.49 10.66
N ASP A 31 -13.03 -2.05 10.43
CA ASP A 31 -12.86 -3.50 10.40
C ASP A 31 -12.93 -4.07 11.83
N GLU A 32 -13.82 -5.03 12.05
CA GLU A 32 -14.09 -5.65 13.36
C GLU A 32 -13.36 -6.98 13.58
N SER A 33 -12.47 -7.38 12.65
CA SER A 33 -11.72 -8.64 12.75
C SER A 33 -10.72 -8.70 13.90
N GLY A 34 -10.53 -7.59 14.63
CA GLY A 34 -9.54 -7.47 15.70
C GLY A 34 -8.09 -7.36 15.22
N LYS A 35 -7.86 -7.34 13.90
CA LYS A 35 -6.51 -7.24 13.30
C LYS A 35 -5.93 -5.83 13.34
N PHE A 36 -6.78 -4.82 13.56
CA PHE A 36 -6.41 -3.41 13.50
C PHE A 36 -6.64 -2.71 14.84
N THR A 37 -5.72 -1.82 15.18
CA THR A 37 -5.83 -0.88 16.30
C THR A 37 -6.20 0.49 15.77
N TYR A 38 -7.19 1.13 16.38
CA TYR A 38 -7.73 2.43 15.97
C TYR A 38 -7.36 3.56 16.94
N GLN A 39 -6.85 4.66 16.38
CA GLN A 39 -6.45 5.86 17.10
C GLN A 39 -7.16 7.08 16.50
N PRO A 40 -8.31 7.49 17.08
CA PRO A 40 -8.96 8.75 16.74
C PRO A 40 -8.07 9.93 17.10
N HIS A 41 -8.21 11.02 16.35
CA HIS A 41 -7.52 12.27 16.63
C HIS A 41 -7.85 12.81 18.04
N PRO A 42 -6.95 13.48 18.78
CA PRO A 42 -7.19 13.91 20.16
C PRO A 42 -8.42 14.82 20.37
N LYS A 43 -8.85 15.51 19.31
CA LYS A 43 -10.03 16.38 19.28
C LYS A 43 -11.34 15.65 18.94
N VAL A 44 -11.28 14.38 18.54
CA VAL A 44 -12.46 13.54 18.30
C VAL A 44 -13.00 13.02 19.63
N ASP A 45 -14.32 12.98 19.77
CA ASP A 45 -15.00 12.36 20.91
C ASP A 45 -14.75 10.85 20.91
N ARG A 46 -14.04 10.39 21.94
CA ARG A 46 -13.65 9.00 22.08
C ARG A 46 -14.85 8.11 22.42
N ALA A 47 -15.79 8.59 23.22
CA ALA A 47 -16.98 7.82 23.59
C ALA A 47 -17.90 7.64 22.38
N ALA A 48 -18.07 8.68 21.56
CA ALA A 48 -18.82 8.59 20.32
C ALA A 48 -18.19 7.60 19.32
N PHE A 49 -16.86 7.60 19.20
CA PHE A 49 -16.16 6.64 18.36
C PHE A 49 -16.23 5.21 18.90
N ASP A 50 -16.03 4.99 20.20
CA ASP A 50 -16.01 3.65 20.78
C ASP A 50 -17.42 3.03 20.82
N GLY A 51 -18.47 3.84 21.03
CA GLY A 51 -19.87 3.40 21.11
C GLY A 51 -20.61 3.28 19.77
N GLY A 52 -20.28 4.13 18.78
CA GLY A 52 -21.01 4.16 17.49
C GLY A 52 -20.14 4.45 16.27
N ARG A 53 -18.81 4.41 16.42
CA ARG A 53 -17.82 4.73 15.36
C ARG A 53 -18.04 6.11 14.72
N ALA A 54 -18.62 7.03 15.49
CA ALA A 54 -18.81 8.41 15.09
C ALA A 54 -17.51 9.21 15.32
N LEU A 55 -16.96 9.77 14.24
CA LEU A 55 -15.87 10.73 14.27
C LEU A 55 -16.46 12.14 14.38
N ALA A 56 -16.85 12.52 15.59
CA ALA A 56 -17.36 13.85 15.93
C ALA A 56 -16.33 14.62 16.78
N MET A 57 -16.35 15.95 16.74
CA MET A 57 -15.48 16.76 17.59
C MET A 57 -15.98 16.78 19.04
N LYS A 58 -15.07 16.72 20.02
CA LYS A 58 -15.40 16.87 21.46
C LYS A 58 -16.13 18.17 21.79
N ASP A 59 -15.81 19.22 21.04
CA ASP A 59 -16.41 20.54 21.17
C ASP A 59 -17.17 20.83 19.87
N PRO A 60 -18.50 20.60 19.84
CA PRO A 60 -19.31 20.79 18.65
C PRO A 60 -19.27 22.23 18.11
N ALA A 61 -19.10 23.23 19.00
CA ALA A 61 -19.06 24.63 18.63
C ALA A 61 -17.80 25.03 17.84
N LYS A 62 -16.73 24.22 17.92
CA LYS A 62 -15.49 24.46 17.15
C LYS A 62 -15.52 23.86 15.75
N GLY A 63 -16.38 22.87 15.50
CA GLY A 63 -16.48 22.16 14.23
C GLY A 63 -15.14 21.58 13.72
N PHE A 64 -15.13 21.13 12.45
CA PHE A 64 -13.91 20.73 11.77
C PHE A 64 -13.24 21.94 11.10
N PRO A 65 -11.89 22.01 11.04
CA PRO A 65 -11.21 23.07 10.31
C PRO A 65 -11.60 23.05 8.83
N LEU A 66 -12.00 24.21 8.31
CA LEU A 66 -12.24 24.41 6.87
C LEU A 66 -10.90 24.56 6.14
N GLU A 67 -10.90 24.26 4.84
CA GLU A 67 -9.77 24.47 3.91
C GLU A 67 -8.46 23.72 4.23
N ARG A 68 -8.47 22.82 5.22
CA ARG A 68 -7.32 22.00 5.56
C ARG A 68 -7.71 20.55 5.80
N ALA A 69 -6.99 19.63 5.17
CA ALA A 69 -7.10 18.21 5.47
C ALA A 69 -6.75 17.94 6.94
N LEU A 70 -7.64 17.24 7.65
CA LEU A 70 -7.44 16.81 9.03
C LEU A 70 -7.55 15.29 9.10
N GLY A 71 -6.48 14.63 9.56
CA GLY A 71 -6.53 13.20 9.86
C GLY A 71 -7.37 12.95 11.11
N LEU A 72 -8.54 12.33 10.95
CA LEU A 72 -9.48 12.06 12.05
C LEU A 72 -9.29 10.72 12.72
N LEU A 73 -8.81 9.74 11.96
CA LEU A 73 -8.60 8.38 12.42
C LEU A 73 -7.30 7.85 11.81
N ARG A 74 -6.46 7.27 12.65
CA ARG A 74 -5.33 6.44 12.22
C ARG A 74 -5.60 5.02 12.63
N TRP A 75 -5.05 4.08 11.89
CA TRP A 75 -5.08 2.68 12.26
C TRP A 75 -3.72 2.03 11.99
N SER A 76 -3.44 0.95 12.71
CA SER A 76 -2.28 0.08 12.49
C SER A 76 -2.71 -1.36 12.60
N ALA A 77 -2.16 -2.25 11.78
CA ALA A 77 -2.35 -3.69 11.96
C ALA A 77 -1.34 -4.22 12.99
N ALA A 78 -1.75 -5.17 13.82
CA ALA A 78 -0.84 -5.89 14.71
C ALA A 78 -0.45 -7.22 14.07
N GLY A 79 0.85 -7.44 13.84
CA GLY A 79 1.40 -8.69 13.32
C GLY A 79 2.22 -8.53 12.04
N ALA A 80 3.19 -9.43 11.85
CA ALA A 80 4.00 -9.48 10.63
C ALA A 80 3.12 -9.84 9.42
N MET A 81 3.30 -9.08 8.33
CA MET A 81 2.80 -9.45 7.01
C MET A 81 3.69 -10.59 6.48
N GLY A 82 3.13 -11.75 6.10
CA GLY A 82 3.94 -12.81 5.45
C GLY A 82 3.66 -14.27 5.81
N GLY A 83 2.69 -14.58 6.69
CA GLY A 83 2.22 -15.97 6.92
C GLY A 83 1.77 -16.26 8.34
N GLY A 84 0.73 -17.09 8.51
CA GLY A 84 0.05 -17.41 9.77
C GLY A 84 -1.35 -16.79 9.89
N ALA A 85 -1.85 -16.55 11.11
CA ALA A 85 -3.14 -15.88 11.36
C ALA A 85 -3.14 -14.36 11.08
N GLY A 86 -2.01 -13.81 10.64
CA GLY A 86 -1.81 -12.39 10.32
C GLY A 86 -2.39 -11.96 8.98
N LEU A 87 -2.07 -10.73 8.57
CA LEU A 87 -2.42 -10.21 7.25
C LEU A 87 -1.43 -10.76 6.20
N LYS A 88 -1.95 -11.13 5.01
CA LYS A 88 -1.10 -11.51 3.88
C LYS A 88 -0.54 -10.26 3.21
N VAL A 89 0.72 -10.31 2.76
CA VAL A 89 1.26 -9.30 1.82
C VAL A 89 0.43 -9.26 0.53
N PRO A 90 0.45 -8.20 -0.28
CA PRO A 90 -0.29 -8.19 -1.54
C PRO A 90 0.44 -9.00 -2.62
N LEU A 91 1.78 -8.93 -2.66
CA LEU A 91 2.60 -9.44 -3.75
C LEU A 91 3.85 -10.15 -3.23
N SER A 92 3.95 -11.46 -3.40
CA SER A 92 5.20 -12.19 -3.14
C SER A 92 6.16 -12.01 -4.31
N ILE A 93 7.46 -11.86 -4.03
CA ILE A 93 8.52 -11.89 -5.04
C ILE A 93 9.48 -13.02 -4.71
N ASN A 94 9.78 -13.87 -5.69
CA ASN A 94 10.86 -14.85 -5.64
C ASN A 94 11.95 -14.44 -6.63
N CYS A 95 13.21 -14.62 -6.27
CA CYS A 95 14.35 -14.30 -7.14
C CYS A 95 15.40 -15.40 -7.00
N TRP A 96 15.82 -15.95 -8.13
CA TRP A 96 16.77 -17.05 -8.24
C TRP A 96 17.92 -16.64 -9.16
N PRO A 97 19.04 -16.14 -8.61
CA PRO A 97 20.27 -15.94 -9.36
C PRO A 97 21.05 -17.26 -9.49
N GLU A 98 21.44 -17.61 -10.72
CA GLU A 98 22.19 -18.82 -11.07
C GLU A 98 23.41 -18.48 -11.94
N GLU A 99 24.58 -19.06 -11.62
CA GLU A 99 25.82 -18.78 -12.34
C GLU A 99 25.82 -19.51 -13.70
N GLU A 100 25.88 -18.77 -14.81
CA GLU A 100 25.86 -19.34 -16.18
C GLU A 100 27.29 -19.62 -16.71
N GLY A 101 28.30 -19.30 -15.91
CA GLY A 101 29.71 -19.38 -16.28
C GLY A 101 30.22 -18.09 -16.95
N ARG A 102 31.56 -18.01 -17.14
CA ARG A 102 32.26 -16.82 -17.68
C ARG A 102 32.01 -15.50 -16.92
N GLY A 103 31.52 -15.57 -15.68
CA GLY A 103 31.24 -14.40 -14.85
C GLY A 103 29.93 -13.68 -15.18
N ALA A 104 28.96 -14.41 -15.76
CA ALA A 104 27.59 -13.96 -15.93
C ALA A 104 26.66 -14.72 -14.98
N MET A 105 25.57 -14.05 -14.59
CA MET A 105 24.48 -14.60 -13.80
C MET A 105 23.21 -14.62 -14.67
N ALA A 106 22.52 -15.75 -14.71
CA ALA A 106 21.14 -15.84 -15.13
C ALA A 106 20.24 -15.60 -13.92
N VAL A 107 19.24 -14.74 -14.04
CA VAL A 107 18.36 -14.35 -12.93
C VAL A 107 16.93 -14.54 -13.37
N SER A 108 16.19 -15.36 -12.62
CA SER A 108 14.74 -15.55 -12.77
C SER A 108 14.02 -14.93 -11.58
N ILE A 109 13.05 -14.07 -11.87
CA ILE A 109 12.25 -13.36 -10.87
C ILE A 109 10.79 -13.62 -11.16
N GLU A 110 10.03 -13.99 -10.13
CA GLU A 110 8.60 -14.24 -10.23
C GLU A 110 7.84 -13.38 -9.22
N TYR A 111 6.67 -12.89 -9.61
CA TYR A 111 5.69 -12.36 -8.66
C TYR A 111 4.49 -13.30 -8.49
N SER A 112 3.85 -13.26 -7.32
CA SER A 112 2.56 -13.92 -7.04
C SER A 112 1.65 -12.99 -6.25
N LEU A 113 0.43 -12.74 -6.75
CA LEU A 113 -0.61 -11.99 -6.07
C LEU A 113 -1.26 -12.86 -4.97
N GLU A 114 -0.98 -12.51 -3.72
CA GLU A 114 -1.43 -13.25 -2.53
C GLU A 114 -2.83 -12.85 -2.05
N ARG A 115 -3.28 -11.68 -2.50
CA ARG A 115 -4.61 -11.12 -2.23
C ARG A 115 -5.38 -10.94 -3.54
N PRO A 116 -6.14 -11.95 -3.98
CA PRO A 116 -6.85 -11.92 -5.27
C PRO A 116 -7.99 -10.89 -5.29
N ASP A 117 -8.36 -10.34 -4.13
CA ASP A 117 -9.33 -9.26 -3.96
C ASP A 117 -8.73 -7.86 -4.19
N MET A 118 -7.42 -7.76 -4.42
CA MET A 118 -6.73 -6.50 -4.65
C MET A 118 -6.31 -6.31 -6.11
N ARG A 119 -6.30 -5.05 -6.54
CA ARG A 119 -5.75 -4.59 -7.82
C ARG A 119 -4.58 -3.65 -7.55
N LEU A 120 -3.39 -4.06 -7.96
CA LEU A 120 -2.16 -3.30 -7.78
C LEU A 120 -1.84 -2.57 -9.08
N HIS A 121 -1.74 -1.25 -9.01
CA HIS A 121 -1.46 -0.37 -10.13
C HIS A 121 -0.03 0.16 -10.09
N ASP A 122 0.52 0.41 -11.27
CA ASP A 122 1.85 1.00 -11.47
C ASP A 122 2.92 0.24 -10.67
N VAL A 123 2.91 -1.10 -10.81
CA VAL A 123 3.80 -1.97 -10.05
C VAL A 123 5.21 -1.87 -10.62
N VAL A 124 6.17 -1.60 -9.74
CA VAL A 124 7.60 -1.54 -10.07
C VAL A 124 8.37 -2.44 -9.10
N VAL A 125 8.99 -3.50 -9.63
CA VAL A 125 9.95 -4.34 -8.90
C VAL A 125 11.36 -3.91 -9.31
N THR A 126 12.12 -3.33 -8.41
CA THR A 126 13.48 -2.83 -8.70
C THR A 126 14.52 -3.74 -8.08
N VAL A 127 15.40 -4.25 -8.94
CA VAL A 127 16.42 -5.25 -8.65
C VAL A 127 17.79 -4.59 -8.80
N PRO A 128 18.63 -4.54 -7.75
CA PRO A 128 20.03 -4.14 -7.93
C PRO A 128 20.77 -5.18 -8.77
N LEU A 129 21.73 -4.75 -9.59
CA LEU A 129 22.46 -5.65 -10.51
C LEU A 129 23.92 -5.91 -10.09
N GLY A 130 24.45 -5.11 -9.17
CA GLY A 130 25.89 -5.13 -8.82
C GLY A 130 26.83 -4.66 -9.94
N THR A 131 26.27 -4.16 -11.06
CA THR A 131 27.00 -3.69 -12.23
C THR A 131 26.21 -2.59 -12.95
N ALA A 132 26.90 -1.81 -13.77
CA ALA A 132 26.31 -0.83 -14.68
C ALA A 132 26.10 -1.40 -16.10
N GLU A 133 26.53 -2.63 -16.34
CA GLU A 133 26.40 -3.31 -17.63
C GLU A 133 24.93 -3.64 -17.94
N GLN A 134 24.55 -3.54 -19.21
CA GLN A 134 23.17 -3.76 -19.63
C GLN A 134 22.79 -5.25 -19.53
N PRO A 135 21.70 -5.61 -18.81
CA PRO A 135 21.20 -6.98 -18.79
C PRO A 135 20.59 -7.37 -20.14
N THR A 136 20.76 -8.63 -20.52
CA THR A 136 20.10 -9.22 -21.68
C THR A 136 18.81 -9.89 -21.22
N ILE A 137 17.67 -9.33 -21.63
CA ILE A 137 16.36 -9.87 -21.27
C ILE A 137 16.08 -11.11 -22.12
N GLN A 138 15.72 -12.21 -21.46
CA GLN A 138 15.34 -13.46 -22.10
C GLN A 138 13.82 -13.55 -22.24
N ASP A 139 13.09 -13.25 -21.16
CA ASP A 139 11.63 -13.23 -21.13
C ASP A 139 11.12 -12.20 -20.11
N VAL A 140 9.94 -11.63 -20.36
CA VAL A 140 9.31 -10.69 -19.42
C VAL A 140 7.80 -10.57 -19.61
N ASP A 141 7.06 -10.68 -18.51
CA ASP A 141 5.67 -10.24 -18.41
C ASP A 141 5.62 -8.74 -18.08
N GLY A 142 5.39 -7.89 -19.07
CA GLY A 142 5.34 -6.44 -18.91
C GLY A 142 6.53 -5.73 -19.57
N ASN A 143 7.14 -4.78 -18.86
CA ASN A 143 8.26 -4.00 -19.39
C ASN A 143 9.45 -3.98 -18.43
N VAL A 144 10.64 -3.68 -18.95
CA VAL A 144 11.83 -3.42 -18.13
C VAL A 144 12.46 -2.08 -18.43
N ARG A 145 13.14 -1.52 -17.44
CA ARG A 145 13.98 -0.33 -17.58
C ARG A 145 15.27 -0.53 -16.81
N HIS A 146 16.40 -0.45 -17.51
CA HIS A 146 17.73 -0.47 -16.90
C HIS A 146 18.20 0.97 -16.58
N ASP A 147 18.72 1.18 -15.36
CA ASP A 147 19.40 2.41 -14.96
C ASP A 147 20.87 2.10 -14.67
N ALA A 148 21.75 2.36 -15.65
CA ALA A 148 23.17 2.09 -15.54
C ALA A 148 23.88 2.95 -14.47
N ARG A 149 23.32 4.10 -14.10
CA ARG A 149 23.92 4.99 -13.10
C ARG A 149 23.71 4.43 -11.70
N GLU A 150 22.51 3.93 -11.43
CA GLU A 150 22.18 3.31 -10.15
C GLU A 150 22.51 1.82 -10.11
N GLY A 151 22.78 1.20 -11.26
CA GLY A 151 23.05 -0.23 -11.39
C GLY A 151 21.82 -1.07 -11.06
N THR A 152 20.65 -0.69 -11.56
CA THR A 152 19.37 -1.34 -11.25
C THR A 152 18.56 -1.68 -12.49
N LEU A 153 17.74 -2.73 -12.38
CA LEU A 153 16.72 -3.12 -13.35
C LEU A 153 15.33 -2.97 -12.70
N SER A 154 14.48 -2.14 -13.29
CA SER A 154 13.08 -2.00 -12.89
C SER A 154 12.20 -2.83 -13.81
N TRP A 155 11.46 -3.78 -13.24
CA TRP A 155 10.38 -4.52 -13.88
C TRP A 155 9.05 -3.81 -13.62
N LEU A 156 8.35 -3.43 -14.70
CA LEU A 156 7.14 -2.62 -14.67
C LEU A 156 5.93 -3.42 -15.15
N VAL A 157 4.87 -3.42 -14.35
CA VAL A 157 3.58 -4.03 -14.67
C VAL A 157 2.47 -3.04 -14.32
N ASP A 158 1.69 -2.61 -15.32
CA ASP A 158 0.69 -1.54 -15.16
C ASP A 158 -0.44 -1.92 -14.19
N LEU A 159 -0.87 -3.18 -14.22
CA LEU A 159 -1.93 -3.72 -13.38
C LEU A 159 -1.66 -5.19 -13.06
N ILE A 160 -1.66 -5.54 -11.78
CA ILE A 160 -1.71 -6.92 -11.29
C ILE A 160 -3.03 -7.13 -10.55
N ASP A 161 -3.83 -8.09 -11.02
CA ASP A 161 -5.09 -8.50 -10.42
C ASP A 161 -5.34 -10.02 -10.55
N SER A 162 -6.57 -10.46 -10.30
CA SER A 162 -6.96 -11.87 -10.36
C SER A 162 -6.78 -12.55 -11.74
N SER A 163 -6.65 -11.78 -12.82
CA SER A 163 -6.46 -12.28 -14.19
C SER A 163 -5.00 -12.62 -14.52
N ASN A 164 -4.04 -11.97 -13.87
CA ASN A 164 -2.60 -12.14 -14.07
C ASN A 164 -1.85 -12.28 -12.74
N ARG A 165 -2.34 -13.22 -11.90
CA ARG A 165 -1.86 -13.44 -10.53
C ARG A 165 -0.38 -13.79 -10.42
N THR A 166 0.23 -14.26 -11.50
CA THR A 166 1.64 -14.59 -11.56
C THR A 166 2.25 -13.95 -12.80
N GLY A 167 3.54 -13.66 -12.74
CA GLY A 167 4.34 -13.26 -13.90
C GLY A 167 5.82 -13.49 -13.62
N SER A 168 6.62 -13.45 -14.66
CA SER A 168 8.07 -13.68 -14.61
C SER A 168 8.89 -12.64 -15.36
N LEU A 169 10.14 -12.50 -14.93
CA LEU A 169 11.21 -11.77 -15.60
C LEU A 169 12.47 -12.63 -15.57
N GLU A 170 13.02 -12.92 -16.74
CA GLU A 170 14.26 -13.67 -16.92
C GLU A 170 15.30 -12.82 -17.66
N PHE A 171 16.50 -12.69 -17.11
CA PHE A 171 17.59 -11.97 -17.76
C PHE A 171 18.96 -12.55 -17.41
N THR A 172 19.97 -12.23 -18.23
CA THR A 172 21.37 -12.49 -17.90
C THR A 172 22.14 -11.19 -17.78
N VAL A 173 23.11 -11.14 -16.86
CA VAL A 173 23.94 -9.94 -16.64
C VAL A 173 25.35 -10.30 -16.15
N PRO A 174 26.39 -9.54 -16.52
CA PRO A 174 27.73 -9.71 -15.95
C PRO A 174 27.74 -9.40 -14.45
N CYS A 175 27.66 -10.44 -13.62
CA CYS A 175 27.79 -10.37 -12.17
C CYS A 175 28.30 -11.73 -11.66
N ARG A 176 29.09 -11.72 -10.59
CA ARG A 176 29.63 -12.92 -9.94
C ARG A 176 29.11 -13.13 -8.52
N ASP A 177 28.39 -12.16 -8.00
CA ASP A 177 27.89 -12.15 -6.65
C ASP A 177 26.35 -12.28 -6.67
N PRO A 178 25.80 -13.45 -6.31
CA PRO A 178 24.35 -13.63 -6.25
C PRO A 178 23.69 -12.74 -5.18
N ASP A 179 24.43 -12.27 -4.17
CA ASP A 179 23.88 -11.39 -3.15
C ASP A 179 23.72 -9.94 -3.66
N ALA A 180 24.35 -9.60 -4.78
CA ALA A 180 24.24 -8.27 -5.41
C ALA A 180 22.85 -7.96 -5.98
N PHE A 181 21.98 -8.97 -6.10
CA PHE A 181 20.59 -8.85 -6.55
C PHE A 181 19.61 -8.48 -5.44
N PHE A 182 20.11 -8.27 -4.22
CA PHE A 182 19.33 -7.93 -3.04
C PHE A 182 19.82 -6.63 -2.38
N PRO A 183 18.93 -5.89 -1.67
CA PRO A 183 17.50 -6.14 -1.55
C PRO A 183 16.73 -5.73 -2.80
N ILE A 184 15.72 -6.52 -3.17
CA ILE A 184 14.74 -6.15 -4.20
C ILE A 184 13.69 -5.25 -3.56
N THR A 185 13.34 -4.15 -4.22
CA THR A 185 12.30 -3.23 -3.74
C THR A 185 11.05 -3.31 -4.59
N VAL A 186 9.87 -3.12 -3.98
CA VAL A 186 8.58 -3.14 -4.68
C VAL A 186 7.82 -1.84 -4.42
N ALA A 187 7.30 -1.22 -5.46
CA ALA A 187 6.40 -0.09 -5.36
C ALA A 187 5.10 -0.36 -6.12
N PHE A 188 3.96 0.03 -5.56
CA PHE A 188 2.66 0.02 -6.24
C PHE A 188 1.67 0.95 -5.53
N THR A 189 0.54 1.21 -6.18
CA THR A 189 -0.64 1.82 -5.57
C THR A 189 -1.87 0.94 -5.72
N SER A 190 -2.88 1.14 -4.88
CA SER A 190 -4.15 0.41 -4.95
C SER A 190 -5.28 1.24 -4.33
N SER A 191 -6.50 1.13 -4.84
CA SER A 191 -7.70 1.63 -4.14
C SER A 191 -8.25 0.63 -3.11
N ASP A 192 -7.83 -0.63 -3.23
CA ASP A 192 -8.23 -1.74 -2.37
C ASP A 192 -7.34 -1.74 -1.13
N LEU A 193 -7.96 -1.69 0.06
CA LEU A 193 -7.28 -1.44 1.32
C LEU A 193 -7.11 -2.72 2.17
N TYR A 194 -6.22 -2.64 3.17
CA TYR A 194 -6.12 -3.66 4.22
C TYR A 194 -7.22 -3.54 5.26
N CYS A 195 -7.37 -2.35 5.87
CA CYS A 195 -8.56 -2.06 6.67
C CYS A 195 -9.70 -1.72 5.74
N ASN A 196 -10.79 -2.48 5.78
CA ASN A 196 -12.05 -2.05 5.17
C ASN A 196 -12.75 -0.99 6.03
N CYS A 197 -12.07 0.14 6.16
CA CYS A 197 -12.53 1.31 6.87
C CYS A 197 -13.27 2.21 5.86
N GLU A 198 -14.53 2.55 6.13
CA GLU A 198 -15.39 3.29 5.19
C GLU A 198 -16.14 4.42 5.89
N VAL A 199 -16.37 5.53 5.19
CA VAL A 199 -17.28 6.57 5.67
C VAL A 199 -18.66 6.24 5.11
N LEU A 200 -19.59 5.88 5.97
CA LEU A 200 -20.95 5.49 5.57
C LEU A 200 -21.82 6.72 5.32
N GLN A 201 -21.70 7.71 6.22
CA GLN A 201 -22.55 8.89 6.21
C GLN A 201 -21.85 10.05 6.90
N ILE A 202 -22.09 11.26 6.40
CA ILE A 202 -21.79 12.50 7.11
C ILE A 202 -23.13 13.15 7.44
N THR A 203 -23.33 13.55 8.69
CA THR A 203 -24.52 14.28 9.14
C THR A 203 -24.15 15.64 9.70
N THR A 204 -25.06 16.61 9.65
CA THR A 204 -24.96 17.86 10.38
C THR A 204 -24.93 17.62 11.89
N VAL A 205 -24.28 18.49 12.66
CA VAL A 205 -24.31 18.39 14.14
C VAL A 205 -25.71 18.72 14.65
N GLU A 206 -26.32 19.73 14.03
CA GLU A 206 -27.66 20.17 14.35
C GLU A 206 -28.64 19.40 13.45
N GLY A 207 -29.32 18.41 14.02
CA GLY A 207 -30.47 17.75 13.39
C GLY A 207 -30.16 16.53 12.52
N ASP A 208 -28.96 15.94 12.60
CA ASP A 208 -28.59 14.66 11.95
C ASP A 208 -28.91 14.59 10.44
N THR A 209 -28.86 15.72 9.76
CA THR A 209 -29.24 15.80 8.34
C THR A 209 -28.09 15.29 7.47
N PRO A 210 -28.32 14.35 6.52
CA PRO A 210 -27.27 13.84 5.66
C PRO A 210 -26.62 14.91 4.77
N VAL A 211 -25.29 14.87 4.66
CA VAL A 211 -24.47 15.76 3.84
C VAL A 211 -23.76 14.96 2.76
N GLN A 212 -23.74 15.49 1.52
CA GLN A 212 -23.01 14.86 0.42
C GLN A 212 -21.50 14.98 0.62
N PHE A 213 -20.77 13.94 0.25
CA PHE A 213 -19.31 13.91 0.35
C PHE A 213 -18.67 13.07 -0.77
N GLY A 214 -17.40 13.36 -1.04
CA GLY A 214 -16.53 12.52 -1.86
C GLY A 214 -15.58 11.70 -1.00
N LEU A 215 -15.21 10.50 -1.48
CA LEU A 215 -14.27 9.59 -0.83
C LEU A 215 -13.20 9.14 -1.82
N THR A 216 -11.94 9.26 -1.41
CA THR A 216 -10.80 8.67 -2.12
C THR A 216 -10.12 7.66 -1.20
N LYS A 217 -9.89 6.45 -1.71
CA LYS A 217 -9.17 5.38 -1.01
C LYS A 217 -7.84 5.16 -1.73
N GLN A 218 -6.75 5.08 -0.96
CA GLN A 218 -5.42 4.80 -1.50
C GLN A 218 -4.61 3.99 -0.50
N LEU A 219 -4.01 2.92 -1.01
CA LEU A 219 -2.92 2.15 -0.44
C LEU A 219 -1.69 2.41 -1.31
N ALA A 220 -0.54 2.63 -0.67
CA ALA A 220 0.75 2.77 -1.32
C ALA A 220 1.82 2.10 -0.45
N THR A 221 2.90 1.67 -1.09
CA THR A 221 4.10 1.16 -0.44
C THR A 221 4.89 2.31 0.19
N ASP A 222 5.38 2.12 1.42
CA ASP A 222 6.38 3.00 2.04
C ASP A 222 7.76 2.32 1.90
N GLU A 223 7.96 1.24 2.64
CA GLU A 223 9.09 0.32 2.49
C GLU A 223 8.58 -1.07 2.12
N TYR A 224 9.04 -1.61 1.00
CA TYR A 224 8.78 -2.99 0.59
C TYR A 224 10.04 -3.61 0.02
N GLN A 225 10.65 -4.50 0.79
CA GLN A 225 11.93 -5.11 0.45
C GLN A 225 11.88 -6.63 0.57
N VAL A 226 12.57 -7.29 -0.35
CA VAL A 226 12.83 -8.73 -0.33
C VAL A 226 14.34 -8.92 -0.25
N ALA A 227 14.75 -9.74 0.71
CA ALA A 227 16.14 -10.05 1.06
C ALA A 227 16.29 -11.55 1.32
#